data_AF-A0A9Q3HWE8-F1
#
_entry.id   AF-A0A9Q3HWE8-F1
#
_cell.length_a   1.000
_cell.length_b   1.000
_cell.length_c   1.000
_cell.angle_alpha   90.00
_cell.angle_beta   90.00
_cell.angle_gamma   90.00
#
_symmetry.space_group_name_H-M   'P 1'
#
loop_
_entity.id
_entity.type
_entity.pdbx_description
1 polymer ?
#
loop_
_entity_poly.entity_id
_entity_poly.type
_entity_poly.pdbx_seq_one_letter_code
_entity_poly.pdbx_strand_id
1 'polypeptide(L)'
;MPDWNIPFKFYIDACRDGLGEAVHQVQVIDNKPTEGPVCSFEVITDCNAVKSLLNMKTPKRHMLRWQIAIQEYRGNINIVHKAGNIHKHADETSRWALANTPVNPAYVPLGEEAKIPIEGINITDIKTEFFEKVNESYDRDKKCHILTSLIDKE
;
A
#
# COMPACT_ATOMS: atom_id res chain seq x y z
N MET A 1 -11.40 0.42 -14.18
CA MET A 1 -11.09 1.87 -14.17
C MET A 1 -12.28 2.61 -13.58
N PRO A 2 -12.08 3.62 -12.74
CA PRO A 2 -13.17 4.42 -12.19
C PRO A 2 -13.97 5.14 -13.28
N ASP A 3 -15.29 5.20 -13.10
CA ASP A 3 -16.18 5.96 -13.96
C ASP A 3 -16.45 7.34 -13.33
N TRP A 4 -15.90 8.40 -13.92
CA TRP A 4 -16.03 9.75 -13.39
C TRP A 4 -17.46 10.30 -13.40
N ASN A 5 -18.39 9.62 -14.08
CA ASN A 5 -19.81 9.98 -14.10
C ASN A 5 -20.61 9.36 -12.94
N ILE A 6 -20.00 8.44 -12.17
CA ILE A 6 -20.66 7.73 -11.07
C ILE A 6 -20.08 8.23 -9.74
N PRO A 7 -20.90 8.48 -8.70
CA PRO A 7 -20.40 8.98 -7.42
C PRO A 7 -19.45 7.99 -6.74
N PHE A 8 -18.40 8.54 -6.14
CA PHE A 8 -17.49 7.84 -5.26
C PHE A 8 -18.09 7.72 -3.85
N LYS A 9 -17.82 6.62 -3.17
CA LYS A 9 -18.14 6.40 -1.76
C LYS A 9 -16.84 6.36 -0.98
N PHE A 10 -16.65 7.28 -0.05
CA PHE A 10 -15.46 7.32 0.79
C PHE A 10 -15.80 6.78 2.18
N TYR A 11 -15.15 5.69 2.54
CA TYR A 11 -15.25 5.06 3.85
C TYR A 11 -14.03 5.45 4.67
N ILE A 12 -14.27 5.88 5.90
CA ILE A 12 -13.25 6.22 6.88
C ILE A 12 -13.63 5.48 8.16
N ASP A 13 -12.69 4.79 8.77
CA ASP A 13 -12.86 4.18 10.07
C ASP A 13 -11.60 4.39 10.91
N ALA A 14 -11.75 4.54 12.22
CA ALA A 14 -10.63 4.80 13.13
C ALA A 14 -10.71 3.89 14.34
N CYS A 15 -9.58 3.33 14.75
CA CYS A 15 -9.45 2.55 15.98
C CYS A 15 -8.33 3.13 16.86
N ARG A 16 -8.13 2.54 18.05
CA ARG A 16 -7.06 2.98 18.99
C ARG A 16 -5.67 2.99 18.37
N ASP A 17 -5.44 2.13 17.37
CA ASP A 17 -4.12 1.86 16.82
C ASP A 17 -3.95 2.39 15.38
N GLY A 18 -4.96 3.05 14.78
CA GLY A 18 -4.83 3.57 13.42
C GLY A 18 -6.10 4.13 12.78
N LEU A 19 -5.90 4.74 11.60
CA LEU A 19 -6.94 5.27 10.71
C LEU A 19 -6.96 4.43 9.42
N GLY A 20 -8.14 3.98 9.01
CA GLY A 20 -8.38 3.29 7.75
C GLY A 20 -9.23 4.14 6.82
N GLU A 21 -8.82 4.26 5.56
CA GLU A 21 -9.54 4.99 4.53
C GLU A 21 -9.71 4.10 3.29
N ALA A 22 -10.88 4.12 2.67
CA ALA A 22 -11.17 3.37 1.45
C ALA A 22 -12.12 4.14 0.54
N VAL A 23 -11.73 4.35 -0.71
CA VAL A 23 -12.61 4.89 -1.76
C VAL A 23 -13.22 3.74 -2.52
N HIS A 24 -14.54 3.70 -2.64
CA HIS A 24 -15.35 2.70 -3.32
C HIS A 24 -16.17 3.33 -4.44
N GLN A 25 -16.53 2.53 -5.44
CA GLN A 25 -17.45 2.92 -6.51
C GLN A 25 -18.22 1.69 -6.99
N VAL A 26 -19.43 1.92 -7.49
CA VAL A 26 -20.20 0.88 -8.18
C VAL A 26 -19.57 0.63 -9.55
N GLN A 27 -19.03 -0.56 -9.75
CA GLN A 27 -18.41 -1.02 -10.99
C GLN A 27 -19.26 -2.14 -11.60
N VAL A 28 -19.33 -2.22 -12.93
CA VAL A 28 -19.95 -3.36 -13.61
C VAL A 28 -18.89 -4.45 -13.79
N ILE A 29 -18.99 -5.51 -12.99
CA ILE A 29 -18.12 -6.68 -13.07
C ILE A 29 -19.01 -7.85 -13.49
N ASP A 30 -18.64 -8.58 -14.55
CA ASP A 30 -19.42 -9.71 -15.08
C ASP A 30 -20.91 -9.40 -15.32
N ASN A 31 -21.21 -8.24 -15.94
CA ASN A 31 -22.56 -7.72 -16.17
C ASN A 31 -23.42 -7.52 -14.90
N LYS A 32 -22.78 -7.46 -13.72
CA LYS A 32 -23.47 -7.20 -12.45
C LYS A 32 -22.92 -5.93 -11.80
N PRO A 33 -23.79 -5.02 -11.34
CA PRO A 33 -23.36 -3.86 -10.56
C PRO A 33 -22.86 -4.33 -9.20
N THR A 34 -21.57 -4.14 -8.95
CA THR A 34 -20.89 -4.53 -7.70
C THR A 34 -20.16 -3.33 -7.15
N GLU A 35 -20.41 -3.01 -5.87
CA GLU A 35 -19.63 -2.00 -5.17
C GLU A 35 -18.29 -2.58 -4.73
N GLY A 36 -17.20 -1.90 -5.09
CA GLY A 36 -15.87 -2.31 -4.70
C GLY A 36 -14.92 -1.12 -4.60
N PRO A 37 -13.73 -1.32 -4.01
CA PRO A 37 -12.74 -0.28 -3.92
C PRO A 37 -12.31 0.25 -5.29
N VAL A 38 -12.21 1.57 -5.41
CA VAL A 38 -11.63 2.26 -6.55
C VAL A 38 -10.12 2.14 -6.45
N CYS A 39 -9.61 0.97 -6.82
CA CYS A 39 -8.20 0.78 -7.15
C CYS A 39 -7.97 -0.54 -7.87
N SER A 40 -8.96 -1.06 -8.61
CA SER A 40 -8.78 -2.29 -9.38
C SER A 40 -8.00 -2.00 -10.67
N PHE A 41 -6.81 -2.59 -10.80
CA PHE A 41 -6.00 -2.49 -12.02
C PHE A 41 -5.48 -3.85 -12.47
N GLU A 42 -5.42 -4.03 -13.79
CA GLU A 42 -4.89 -5.24 -14.40
C GLU A 42 -3.42 -5.06 -14.75
N VAL A 43 -2.58 -5.96 -14.25
CA VAL A 43 -1.18 -6.04 -14.65
C VAL A 43 -1.04 -7.13 -15.69
N ILE A 44 -0.75 -6.72 -16.92
CA ILE A 44 -0.50 -7.62 -18.04
C ILE A 44 1.01 -7.85 -18.15
N THR A 45 1.43 -9.11 -18.09
CA THR A 45 2.85 -9.49 -18.13
C THR A 45 3.05 -10.74 -18.97
N ASP A 46 4.22 -10.91 -19.57
CA ASP A 46 4.68 -12.15 -20.21
C ASP A 46 5.46 -13.06 -19.25
N CYS A 47 5.60 -12.64 -17.99
CA CYS A 47 6.32 -13.38 -16.97
C CYS A 47 5.37 -14.22 -16.12
N ASN A 48 5.40 -15.54 -16.32
CA ASN A 48 4.61 -16.50 -15.52
C ASN A 48 4.93 -16.47 -14.01
N ALA A 49 6.15 -16.08 -13.63
CA ALA A 49 6.54 -15.97 -12.22
C ALA A 49 5.77 -14.87 -11.49
N VAL A 50 5.46 -13.76 -12.17
CA VAL A 50 4.71 -12.63 -11.58
C VAL A 50 3.23 -13.01 -11.39
N LYS A 51 2.65 -13.79 -12.29
CA LYS A 51 1.29 -14.34 -12.14
C LYS A 51 1.15 -15.25 -10.90
N SER A 52 2.18 -16.05 -10.63
CA SER A 52 2.18 -16.96 -9.47
C SER A 52 2.57 -16.27 -8.16
N LEU A 53 3.08 -15.04 -8.22
CA LEU A 53 3.71 -14.33 -7.12
C LEU A 53 2.82 -14.25 -5.88
N LEU A 54 1.53 -13.89 -6.01
CA LEU A 54 0.61 -13.75 -4.86
C LEU A 54 0.12 -15.09 -4.28
N ASN A 55 0.33 -16.20 -4.98
CA ASN A 55 -0.15 -17.53 -4.59
C ASN A 55 0.98 -18.47 -4.12
N MET A 56 2.22 -18.00 -4.06
CA MET A 56 3.36 -18.79 -3.61
C MET A 56 3.31 -19.03 -2.10
N LYS A 57 3.25 -20.31 -1.70
CA LYS A 57 3.36 -20.72 -0.29
C LYS A 57 4.78 -20.53 0.28
N THR A 58 5.80 -20.74 -0.55
CA THR A 58 7.22 -20.68 -0.12
C THR A 58 8.05 -19.91 -1.15
N PRO A 59 8.05 -18.57 -1.10
CA PRO A 59 8.76 -17.74 -2.07
C PRO A 59 10.29 -17.81 -1.86
N LYS A 60 11.06 -17.76 -2.97
CA LYS A 60 12.51 -17.50 -2.90
C LYS A 60 12.75 -16.07 -2.41
N ARG A 61 13.93 -15.77 -1.84
CA ARG A 61 14.27 -14.44 -1.25
C ARG A 61 13.89 -13.24 -2.13
N HIS A 62 14.16 -13.29 -3.43
CA HIS A 62 13.80 -12.18 -4.34
C HIS A 62 12.28 -12.09 -4.60
N MET A 63 11.58 -13.22 -4.66
CA MET A 63 10.12 -13.26 -4.80
C MET A 63 9.41 -12.78 -3.53
N LEU A 64 9.96 -13.07 -2.35
CA LEU A 64 9.42 -12.59 -1.07
C LEU A 64 9.47 -11.06 -1.00
N ARG A 65 10.59 -10.45 -1.41
CA ARG A 65 10.70 -8.99 -1.48
C ARG A 65 9.63 -8.38 -2.39
N TRP A 66 9.37 -9.03 -3.53
CA TRP A 66 8.36 -8.57 -4.47
C TRP A 66 6.95 -8.75 -3.91
N GLN A 67 6.67 -9.87 -3.24
CA GLN A 67 5.38 -10.10 -2.59
C GLN A 67 5.06 -9.03 -1.55
N ILE A 68 6.04 -8.66 -0.72
CA ILE A 68 5.90 -7.58 0.28
C ILE A 68 5.62 -6.24 -0.42
N ALA A 69 6.40 -5.91 -1.45
CA ALA A 69 6.24 -4.65 -2.17
C ALA A 69 4.88 -4.48 -2.85
N ILE A 70 4.26 -5.58 -3.29
CA ILE A 70 2.94 -5.53 -3.93
C ILE A 70 1.78 -5.90 -2.99
N GLN A 71 2.07 -6.15 -1.71
CA GLN A 71 1.10 -6.66 -0.75
C GLN A 71 -0.06 -5.69 -0.53
N GLU A 72 0.21 -4.39 -0.53
CA GLU A 72 -0.78 -3.32 -0.41
C GLU A 72 -1.83 -3.39 -1.53
N TYR A 73 -1.42 -3.82 -2.72
CA TYR A 73 -2.28 -3.92 -3.89
C TYR A 73 -2.97 -5.28 -4.00
N ARG A 74 -2.68 -6.26 -3.13
CA ARG A 74 -3.15 -7.65 -3.24
C ARG A 74 -4.67 -7.80 -3.36
N GLY A 75 -5.43 -6.92 -2.70
CA GLY A 75 -6.89 -6.92 -2.75
C GLY A 75 -7.46 -6.41 -4.08
N ASN A 76 -6.69 -5.60 -4.82
CA ASN A 76 -7.19 -4.82 -5.95
C ASN A 76 -6.39 -5.06 -7.26
N ILE A 77 -5.33 -5.86 -7.25
CA ILE A 77 -4.52 -6.17 -8.44
C ILE A 77 -4.97 -7.48 -9.11
N ASN A 78 -5.18 -7.46 -10.42
CA ASN A 78 -5.39 -8.67 -11.22
C ASN A 78 -4.20 -8.90 -12.17
N ILE A 79 -3.39 -9.93 -11.93
CA ILE A 79 -2.19 -10.22 -12.74
C ILE A 79 -2.53 -11.24 -13.82
N VAL A 80 -2.48 -10.82 -15.09
CA VAL A 80 -2.79 -11.65 -16.26
C VAL A 80 -1.53 -11.91 -17.06
N HIS A 81 -1.27 -13.20 -17.33
CA HIS A 81 -0.20 -13.58 -18.24
C HIS A 81 -0.70 -13.60 -19.70
N LYS A 82 0.02 -12.93 -20.60
CA LYS A 82 -0.21 -12.96 -22.06
C LYS A 82 1.12 -13.23 -22.80
N ALA A 83 1.03 -13.84 -23.98
CA ALA A 83 2.22 -14.18 -24.77
C ALA A 83 2.97 -12.91 -25.23
N GLY A 84 4.30 -12.95 -25.20
CA GLY A 84 5.15 -11.78 -25.48
C GLY A 84 4.93 -11.12 -26.85
N ASN A 85 4.46 -11.87 -27.86
CA ASN A 85 4.09 -11.32 -29.18
C ASN A 85 2.98 -10.25 -29.12
N ILE A 86 2.17 -10.24 -28.06
CA ILE A 86 1.12 -9.25 -27.83
C ILE A 86 1.68 -8.00 -27.12
N HIS A 87 2.88 -8.09 -26.53
CA HIS A 87 3.50 -7.04 -25.72
C HIS A 87 4.49 -6.18 -26.51
N LYS A 88 4.34 -6.09 -27.84
CA LYS A 88 5.31 -5.37 -28.70
C LYS A 88 5.61 -3.96 -28.20
N HIS A 89 4.60 -3.18 -27.83
CA HIS A 89 4.81 -1.81 -27.34
C HIS A 89 5.66 -1.77 -26.06
N ALA A 90 5.40 -2.68 -25.11
CA ALA A 90 6.13 -2.75 -23.85
C ALA A 90 7.55 -3.34 -24.05
N ASP A 91 7.68 -4.38 -24.88
CA ASP A 91 8.94 -5.03 -25.22
C ASP A 91 9.87 -4.07 -25.97
N GLU A 92 9.36 -3.36 -26.98
CA GLU A 92 10.12 -2.34 -27.73
C GLU A 92 10.61 -1.21 -26.82
N THR A 93 9.72 -0.68 -25.97
CA THR A 93 10.08 0.38 -25.02
C THR A 93 11.10 -0.12 -23.98
N SER A 94 11.00 -1.38 -23.55
CA SER A 94 11.95 -1.97 -22.60
C SER A 94 13.36 -2.13 -23.20
N ARG A 95 13.45 -2.36 -24.52
CA ARG A 95 14.73 -2.50 -25.25
C ARG A 95 15.37 -1.15 -25.57
N TRP A 96 14.59 -0.07 -25.56
CA TRP A 96 15.00 1.29 -25.91
C TRP A 96 14.71 2.26 -24.76
N ALA A 97 15.22 1.95 -23.58
CA ALA A 97 15.06 2.82 -22.42
C ALA A 97 15.69 4.21 -22.70
N LEU A 98 14.92 5.28 -22.44
CA LEU A 98 15.42 6.64 -22.51
C LEU A 98 16.55 6.84 -21.48
N ALA A 99 17.51 7.71 -21.82
CA ALA A 99 18.56 8.08 -20.90
C ALA A 99 17.97 8.67 -19.61
N ASN A 100 18.53 8.28 -18.45
CA ASN A 100 18.15 8.79 -17.14
C ASN A 100 18.69 10.23 -16.95
N THR A 101 18.14 11.17 -17.70
CA THR A 101 18.48 12.60 -17.68
C THR A 101 17.37 13.40 -17.00
N PRO A 102 17.64 14.59 -16.41
CA PRO A 102 16.60 15.40 -15.75
C PRO A 102 15.44 15.85 -16.64
N VAL A 103 15.59 15.72 -17.96
CA VAL A 103 14.54 16.02 -18.96
C VAL A 103 13.55 14.86 -19.07
N ASN A 104 13.94 13.64 -18.69
CA ASN A 104 13.07 12.48 -18.68
C ASN A 104 12.06 12.60 -17.52
N PRO A 105 10.74 12.53 -17.76
CA PRO A 105 9.75 12.56 -16.69
C PRO A 105 9.88 11.38 -15.70
N ALA A 106 10.54 10.29 -16.08
CA ALA A 106 10.89 9.17 -15.22
C ALA A 106 12.31 9.26 -14.63
N TYR A 107 12.90 10.46 -14.59
CA TYR A 107 14.24 10.69 -14.03
C TYR A 107 14.29 10.28 -12.56
N VAL A 108 15.25 9.42 -12.22
CA VAL A 108 15.57 9.06 -10.84
C VAL A 108 16.97 9.60 -10.52
N PRO A 109 17.11 10.54 -9.56
CA PRO A 109 18.41 11.06 -9.14
C PRO A 109 19.33 9.93 -8.67
N LEU A 110 20.57 9.89 -9.17
CA LEU A 110 21.58 8.97 -8.66
C LEU A 110 21.98 9.39 -7.23
N GLY A 111 21.60 8.61 -6.23
CA GLY A 111 21.95 8.82 -4.83
C GLY A 111 20.75 8.93 -3.88
N GLU A 112 19.54 9.10 -4.42
CA GLU A 112 18.31 8.98 -3.64
C GLU A 112 17.81 7.53 -3.75
N GLU A 113 17.88 6.78 -2.65
CA GLU A 113 17.16 5.51 -2.59
C GLU A 113 15.67 5.79 -2.78
N ALA A 114 15.03 5.06 -3.69
CA ALA A 114 13.59 5.09 -3.82
C ALA A 114 13.01 4.78 -2.44
N LYS A 115 12.41 5.78 -1.78
CA LYS A 115 11.59 5.58 -0.60
C LYS A 115 10.36 4.81 -1.04
N ILE A 116 10.50 3.50 -1.17
CA ILE A 116 9.35 2.61 -1.15
C ILE A 116 8.83 2.78 0.26
N PRO A 117 7.64 3.37 0.49
CA PRO A 117 7.04 3.37 1.79
C PRO A 117 6.68 1.91 2.04
N ILE A 118 7.62 1.15 2.59
CA ILE A 118 7.28 -0.10 3.23
C ILE A 118 6.58 0.39 4.49
N GLU A 119 5.27 0.59 4.42
CA GLU A 119 4.38 0.81 5.58
C GLU A 119 4.29 -0.50 6.41
N GLY A 120 5.41 -1.20 6.53
CA GLY A 120 5.61 -2.19 7.55
C GLY A 120 5.62 -1.40 8.83
N ILE A 121 4.48 -1.43 9.54
CA ILE A 121 4.31 -1.00 10.91
C ILE A 121 5.58 -1.39 11.68
N ASN A 122 6.51 -0.45 11.81
CA ASN A 122 7.75 -0.72 12.51
C ASN A 122 7.37 -0.70 13.98
N ILE A 123 7.09 -1.89 14.52
CA ILE A 123 6.67 -2.10 15.91
C ILE A 123 7.62 -1.41 16.91
N THR A 124 8.87 -1.14 16.52
CA THR A 124 9.84 -0.42 17.34
C THR A 124 9.57 1.09 17.43
N ASP A 125 9.06 1.69 16.36
CA ASP A 125 8.91 3.14 16.27
C ASP A 125 7.62 3.58 16.97
N ILE A 126 6.54 2.78 16.83
CA ILE A 126 5.28 3.00 17.56
C ILE A 126 5.48 2.87 19.06
N LYS A 127 6.31 1.93 19.52
CA LYS A 127 6.61 1.81 20.96
C LYS A 127 7.26 3.09 21.47
N THR A 128 8.28 3.58 20.78
CA THR A 128 9.07 4.74 21.24
C THR A 128 8.22 6.01 21.23
N GLU A 129 7.52 6.28 20.13
CA GLU A 129 6.67 7.49 20.01
C GLU A 129 5.48 7.46 20.98
N PHE A 130 4.89 6.28 21.22
CA PHE A 130 3.84 6.10 22.23
C PHE A 130 4.36 6.40 23.64
N PHE A 131 5.50 5.81 24.03
CA PHE A 131 6.06 6.02 25.37
C PHE A 131 6.52 7.48 25.56
N GLU A 132 7.05 8.12 24.52
CA GLU A 132 7.39 9.55 24.54
C GLU A 132 6.15 10.42 24.76
N LYS A 133 5.07 10.22 24.00
CA LYS A 133 3.81 10.96 24.18
C LYS A 133 3.15 10.72 25.53
N VAL A 134 3.21 9.49 26.05
CA VAL A 134 2.73 9.16 27.39
C VAL A 134 3.55 9.89 28.46
N ASN A 135 4.87 9.91 28.33
CA ASN A 135 5.75 10.61 29.26
C ASN A 135 5.48 12.13 29.25
N GLU A 136 5.37 12.73 28.06
CA GLU A 136 5.00 14.14 27.91
C GLU A 136 3.60 14.46 28.47
N SER A 137 2.68 13.49 28.46
CA SER A 137 1.34 13.62 29.04
C SER A 137 1.40 13.67 30.57
N TYR A 138 2.28 12.90 31.21
CA TYR A 138 2.47 12.94 32.67
C TYR A 138 3.06 14.27 33.13
N ASP A 139 3.95 14.88 32.35
CA ASP A 139 4.52 16.19 32.66
C ASP A 139 3.51 17.33 32.48
N ARG A 140 2.65 17.24 31.45
CA ARG A 140 1.64 18.27 31.15
C ARG A 140 0.40 18.21 32.04
N ASP A 141 -0.13 17.02 32.29
CA ASP A 141 -1.38 16.86 33.04
C ASP A 141 -1.13 16.31 34.45
N LYS A 142 -0.84 17.24 35.38
CA LYS A 142 -0.58 16.95 36.81
C LYS A 142 -1.79 16.38 37.57
N LYS A 143 -2.92 16.16 36.89
CA LYS A 143 -4.10 15.49 37.46
C LYS A 143 -3.86 14.02 37.82
N CYS A 144 -2.67 13.48 37.58
CA CYS A 144 -2.25 12.16 38.07
C CYS A 144 -2.47 11.98 39.59
N HIS A 145 -2.50 13.07 40.37
CA HIS A 145 -2.88 13.03 41.79
C HIS A 145 -4.31 12.49 42.04
N ILE A 146 -5.22 12.63 41.08
CA ILE A 146 -6.60 12.13 41.16
C ILE A 146 -6.59 10.60 41.07
N LEU A 147 -5.71 10.03 40.23
CA LEU A 147 -5.55 8.59 40.10
C LEU A 147 -4.95 7.97 41.36
N THR A 148 -3.93 8.58 41.97
CA THR A 148 -3.44 8.13 43.29
C THR A 148 -4.52 8.25 44.36
N SER A 149 -5.30 9.33 44.40
CA SER A 149 -6.41 9.48 45.36
C SER A 149 -7.56 8.47 45.18
N LEU A 150 -7.69 7.88 43.99
CA LEU A 150 -8.66 6.82 43.69
C LEU A 150 -8.11 5.43 44.01
N ILE A 151 -6.80 5.22 43.87
CA ILE A 151 -6.11 3.97 44.17
C ILE A 151 -5.88 3.81 45.68
N ASP A 152 -5.57 4.90 46.40
CA ASP A 152 -5.36 4.92 47.85
C ASP A 152 -6.68 4.84 48.66
N LYS A 153 -7.83 4.63 47.99
CA LYS A 153 -9.16 4.52 48.61
C LYS A 153 -9.66 3.09 48.81
N GLU A 154 -8.84 2.08 48.55
CA GLU A 154 -9.02 0.70 49.06
C GLU A 154 -8.18 0.46 50.32
#